data_AF-A0A1Y3DGD2-F1
#
_entry.id   AF-A0A1Y3DGD2-F1
#
_cell.length_a   1.000
_cell.length_b   1.000
_cell.length_c   1.000
_cell.angle_alpha   90.00
_cell.angle_beta   90.00
_cell.angle_gamma   90.00
#
_symmetry.space_group_name_H-M   'P 1'
#
loop_
_entity.id
_entity.type
_entity.pdbx_description
1 polymer ?
#
loop_
_entity_poly.entity_id
_entity_poly.type
_entity_poly.pdbx_seq_one_letter_code
_entity_poly.pdbx_strand_id
1 'polypeptide(L)'
;MHSGRIFKNSYYLPFKSKCLSNVNNQLAEQSYHLHYFLLGTSHPFAENEIHLIEYNDQSCTVRNVEIFDHKEEVKHLVCLDMCGKGDAKGKDILVCTSVVVSGDVGRTSQLPVNAGGLEYRCFLHRGSLNNFDEEEFAAGEETDPGMEQMDEANQANQANQANQASRNLDDPGGEENGPAKSMTNELMNDKGAKQKSMSRGKGKAALDKLCELKTDQPYVGIKNIAVEEHEGEFRRIAVIDKYRYDIFGRSQSDMDFVTSKNMNHELNYGIFDPHHENILTVISDTNVYGYDTKNDVEIFSTFANHKADLSSLDFNPNIPNVIVTSSNDGYVKFWDLRFLTDAFLTVNIHSHWVTSIHFNNFHDELLLSTSSDNTVKLHKIDYPAKLNLKKKDTNYQLLKTYSDHEESVYQGRWSKTDAWVFASLSYDGKCVVNSVPTEEKYRILL
;
A
#
# COMPACT_ATOMS: atom_id res chain seq x y z
N MET A 1 11.72 -15.02 10.81
CA MET A 1 10.62 -15.08 11.80
C MET A 1 10.60 -13.79 12.60
N HIS A 2 9.96 -12.75 12.08
CA HIS A 2 9.60 -11.53 12.79
C HIS A 2 8.23 -11.14 12.27
N SER A 3 7.17 -11.72 12.82
CA SER A 3 5.81 -11.29 12.54
C SER A 3 5.62 -9.88 13.13
N GLY A 4 5.40 -8.88 12.27
CA GLY A 4 4.86 -7.56 12.59
C GLY A 4 5.43 -6.84 13.82
N ARG A 5 6.60 -6.20 13.69
CA ARG A 5 6.98 -5.17 14.66
C ARG A 5 6.08 -3.95 14.44
N ILE A 6 5.24 -3.65 15.41
CA ILE A 6 4.42 -2.43 15.46
C ILE A 6 5.27 -1.36 16.15
N PHE A 7 5.50 -0.25 15.46
CA PHE A 7 5.99 0.98 16.07
C PHE A 7 4.88 2.03 16.01
N LYS A 8 5.03 3.13 16.75
CA LYS A 8 4.10 4.26 16.67
C LYS A 8 3.93 4.67 15.19
N ASN A 9 2.71 4.64 14.68
CA ASN A 9 2.34 4.90 13.28
C ASN A 9 2.97 4.01 12.19
N SER A 10 3.78 2.99 12.53
CA SER A 10 4.48 2.16 11.52
C SER A 10 4.22 0.68 11.71
N TYR A 11 4.08 -0.03 10.60
CA TYR A 11 3.89 -1.47 10.54
C TYR A 11 4.90 -2.10 9.59
N TYR A 12 5.60 -3.13 10.05
CA TYR A 12 6.58 -3.85 9.24
C TYR A 12 6.02 -5.19 8.78
N LEU A 13 5.92 -5.37 7.47
CA LEU A 13 5.68 -6.67 6.87
C LEU A 13 6.92 -7.56 7.04
N PRO A 14 6.73 -8.89 7.13
CA PRO A 14 7.85 -9.82 7.24
C PRO A 14 8.71 -9.86 5.96
N PHE A 15 8.15 -9.43 4.83
CA PHE A 15 8.77 -9.47 3.52
C PHE A 15 8.48 -8.18 2.73
N LYS A 16 9.20 -8.05 1.62
CA LYS A 16 9.03 -6.98 0.64
C LYS A 16 7.58 -6.88 0.17
N SER A 17 7.14 -5.67 -0.09
CA SER A 17 5.77 -5.39 -0.51
C SER A 17 5.72 -4.28 -1.54
N LYS A 18 4.65 -4.31 -2.33
CA LYS A 18 4.34 -3.31 -3.36
C LYS A 18 2.87 -2.91 -3.37
N CYS A 19 2.06 -3.55 -2.52
CA CYS A 19 0.61 -3.51 -2.61
C CYS A 19 0.02 -2.91 -1.34
N LEU A 20 -0.59 -1.75 -1.47
CA LEU A 20 -1.33 -1.04 -0.44
C LEU A 20 -2.69 -0.63 -1.00
N SER A 21 -3.75 -1.16 -0.40
CA SER A 21 -5.13 -0.73 -0.63
C SER A 21 -5.68 -0.07 0.62
N ASN A 22 -6.45 1.00 0.45
CA ASN A 22 -7.39 1.41 1.49
C ASN A 22 -8.57 0.42 1.51
N VAL A 23 -9.28 0.39 2.63
CA VAL A 23 -10.47 -0.45 2.80
C VAL A 23 -11.68 0.46 2.85
N ASN A 24 -12.63 0.21 1.97
CA ASN A 24 -13.91 0.88 2.00
C ASN A 24 -14.77 0.24 3.10
N ASN A 25 -15.18 1.04 4.08
CA ASN A 25 -15.72 0.51 5.33
C ASN A 25 -17.23 0.77 5.39
N GLN A 26 -18.05 -0.07 4.75
CA GLN A 26 -19.51 0.07 4.77
C GLN A 26 -20.13 -0.50 6.05
N LEU A 27 -19.76 0.05 7.20
CA LEU A 27 -20.32 -0.38 8.49
C LEU A 27 -21.33 0.64 9.00
N ALA A 28 -22.47 0.15 9.48
CA ALA A 28 -23.56 0.99 10.01
C ALA A 28 -23.19 1.72 11.32
N GLU A 29 -22.17 1.27 12.04
CA GLU A 29 -21.64 1.89 13.27
C GLU A 29 -20.15 2.21 13.08
N GLN A 30 -19.86 3.29 12.37
CA GLN A 30 -18.49 3.71 12.10
C GLN A 30 -17.88 4.46 13.29
N SER A 31 -16.74 3.95 13.75
CA SER A 31 -15.80 4.74 14.56
C SER A 31 -14.92 5.56 13.62
N TYR A 32 -15.17 6.87 13.53
CA TYR A 32 -14.42 7.80 12.64
C TYR A 32 -12.91 7.84 12.90
N HIS A 33 -12.47 7.39 14.07
CA HIS A 33 -11.06 7.36 14.46
C HIS A 33 -10.30 6.11 14.00
N LEU A 34 -10.99 5.13 13.40
CA LEU A 34 -10.39 3.88 12.92
C LEU A 34 -10.25 3.89 11.40
N HIS A 35 -9.05 3.58 10.94
CA HIS A 35 -8.70 3.55 9.52
C HIS A 35 -8.09 2.19 9.17
N TYR A 36 -8.60 1.56 8.11
CA TYR A 36 -8.18 0.22 7.72
C TYR A 36 -7.41 0.24 6.41
N PHE A 37 -6.29 -0.47 6.37
CA PHE A 37 -5.47 -0.64 5.19
C PHE A 37 -5.14 -2.11 4.98
N LEU A 38 -5.08 -2.52 3.72
CA LEU A 38 -4.76 -3.87 3.31
C LEU A 38 -3.40 -3.89 2.62
N LEU A 39 -2.52 -4.76 3.10
CA LEU A 39 -1.13 -4.88 2.66
C LEU A 39 -0.88 -6.29 2.14
N GLY A 40 -0.20 -6.42 1.00
CA GLY A 40 0.15 -7.74 0.44
C GLY A 40 1.66 -7.91 0.30
N THR A 41 2.21 -9.03 0.76
CA THR A 41 3.63 -9.33 0.51
C THR A 41 3.85 -9.82 -0.92
N SER A 42 5.03 -9.50 -1.48
CA SER A 42 5.43 -9.85 -2.85
C SER A 42 6.76 -10.60 -2.78
N HIS A 43 6.70 -11.88 -2.42
CA HIS A 43 7.85 -12.78 -2.37
C HIS A 43 7.68 -13.93 -3.37
N PRO A 44 8.63 -14.12 -4.32
CA PRO A 44 8.50 -15.16 -5.35
C PRO A 44 8.82 -16.58 -4.87
N PHE A 45 9.49 -16.74 -3.72
CA PHE A 45 10.01 -18.04 -3.24
C PHE A 45 9.49 -18.48 -1.87
N ALA A 46 8.56 -17.73 -1.28
CA ALA A 46 8.02 -17.98 0.05
C ALA A 46 6.51 -17.80 0.05
N GLU A 47 5.84 -18.34 1.08
CA GLU A 47 4.43 -18.07 1.33
C GLU A 47 4.25 -16.56 1.57
N ASN A 48 3.32 -15.97 0.82
CA ASN A 48 2.92 -14.60 0.97
C ASN A 48 1.78 -14.45 1.97
N GLU A 49 1.59 -13.24 2.45
CA GLU A 49 0.62 -12.90 3.46
C GLU A 49 -0.10 -11.63 3.03
N ILE A 50 -1.41 -11.58 3.28
CA ILE A 50 -2.21 -10.36 3.19
C ILE A 50 -2.55 -9.93 4.61
N HIS A 51 -2.11 -8.73 4.99
CA HIS A 51 -2.31 -8.17 6.31
C HIS A 51 -3.39 -7.10 6.25
N LEU A 52 -4.43 -7.26 7.05
CA LEU A 52 -5.36 -6.19 7.36
C LEU A 52 -4.87 -5.48 8.61
N ILE A 53 -4.52 -4.20 8.46
CA ILE A 53 -4.10 -3.35 9.57
C ILE A 53 -5.17 -2.31 9.89
N GLU A 54 -5.27 -1.97 11.16
CA GLU A 54 -6.10 -0.88 11.65
C GLU A 54 -5.19 0.17 12.28
N TYR A 55 -5.43 1.43 11.94
CA TYR A 55 -4.82 2.58 12.56
C TYR A 55 -5.87 3.33 13.38
N ASN A 56 -5.54 3.61 14.64
CA ASN A 56 -6.36 4.45 15.51
C ASN A 56 -5.70 5.84 15.59
N ASP A 57 -6.42 6.86 15.11
CA ASP A 57 -5.97 8.26 15.08
C ASP A 57 -5.85 8.88 16.48
N GLN A 58 -6.64 8.42 17.46
CA GLN A 58 -6.57 8.95 18.84
C GLN A 58 -5.32 8.48 19.58
N SER A 59 -4.96 7.21 19.44
CA SER A 59 -3.79 6.62 20.09
C SER A 59 -2.52 6.74 19.24
N CYS A 60 -2.64 7.08 17.96
CA CYS A 60 -1.54 7.03 16.98
C CYS A 60 -0.86 5.64 16.97
N THR A 61 -1.67 4.58 17.04
CA THR A 61 -1.18 3.20 17.04
C THR A 61 -1.73 2.44 15.85
N VAL A 62 -0.87 1.60 15.26
CA VAL A 62 -1.27 0.64 14.24
C VAL A 62 -1.38 -0.72 14.92
N ARG A 63 -2.46 -1.46 14.69
CA ARG A 63 -2.59 -2.87 15.08
C ARG A 63 -2.84 -3.74 13.87
N ASN A 64 -2.44 -5.00 13.98
CA ASN A 64 -2.84 -6.00 13.00
C ASN A 64 -4.21 -6.58 13.41
N VAL A 65 -5.17 -6.52 12.49
CA VAL A 65 -6.51 -7.08 12.68
C VAL A 65 -6.51 -8.55 12.31
N GLU A 66 -6.04 -8.86 11.10
CA GLU A 66 -6.02 -10.21 10.56
C GLU A 66 -4.83 -10.41 9.62
N ILE A 67 -4.34 -11.64 9.53
CA ILE A 67 -3.34 -12.06 8.54
C ILE A 67 -3.92 -13.25 7.78
N PHE A 68 -4.06 -13.07 6.48
CA PHE A 68 -4.49 -14.11 5.55
C PHE A 68 -3.29 -14.76 4.90
N ASP A 69 -3.26 -16.09 4.90
CA ASP A 69 -2.22 -16.84 4.20
C ASP A 69 -2.49 -16.83 2.68
N HIS A 70 -1.47 -16.53 1.87
CA HIS A 70 -1.58 -16.49 0.43
C HIS A 70 -0.34 -17.09 -0.24
N LYS A 71 -0.49 -18.22 -0.92
CA LYS A 71 0.67 -18.95 -1.47
C LYS A 71 1.41 -18.26 -2.63
N GLU A 72 0.74 -17.35 -3.33
CA GLU A 72 1.20 -16.82 -4.62
C GLU A 72 1.73 -15.39 -4.48
N GLU A 73 2.58 -14.94 -5.42
CA GLU A 73 3.13 -13.59 -5.38
C GLU A 73 2.09 -12.55 -5.76
N VAL A 74 1.68 -11.72 -4.80
CA VAL A 74 0.69 -10.65 -5.01
C VAL A 74 1.34 -9.45 -5.70
N LYS A 75 0.89 -9.16 -6.93
CA LYS A 75 1.35 -8.00 -7.73
C LYS A 75 0.45 -6.77 -7.56
N HIS A 76 -0.85 -7.01 -7.47
CA HIS A 76 -1.84 -5.96 -7.20
C HIS A 76 -2.87 -6.49 -6.22
N LEU A 77 -3.32 -5.61 -5.34
CA LEU A 77 -4.26 -5.91 -4.27
C LEU A 77 -5.23 -4.74 -4.16
N VAL A 78 -6.52 -5.04 -4.24
CA VAL A 78 -7.56 -4.04 -4.03
C VAL A 78 -8.65 -4.61 -3.12
N CYS A 79 -9.01 -3.84 -2.09
CA CYS A 79 -10.18 -4.14 -1.27
C CYS A 79 -11.42 -3.58 -1.97
N LEU A 80 -12.42 -4.43 -2.18
CA LEU A 80 -13.66 -4.07 -2.87
C LEU A 80 -14.75 -3.67 -1.89
N ASP A 81 -14.84 -4.41 -0.79
CA ASP A 81 -15.89 -4.19 0.20
C ASP A 81 -15.50 -4.78 1.56
N MET A 82 -16.06 -4.20 2.61
CA MET A 82 -16.02 -4.71 3.96
C MET A 82 -17.41 -4.58 4.56
N CYS A 83 -18.14 -5.70 4.63
CA CYS A 83 -19.51 -5.72 5.12
C CYS A 83 -19.60 -6.45 6.46
N GLY A 84 -20.51 -6.01 7.33
CA GLY A 84 -20.92 -6.80 8.48
C GLY A 84 -21.65 -8.07 8.05
N LYS A 85 -21.38 -9.20 8.72
CA LYS A 85 -22.28 -10.34 8.69
C LYS A 85 -23.58 -9.90 9.37
N GLY A 86 -24.73 -10.38 8.88
CA GLY A 86 -26.03 -10.11 9.51
C GLY A 86 -26.09 -10.49 11.00
N ASP A 87 -25.14 -11.30 11.46
CA ASP A 87 -24.86 -11.56 12.87
C ASP A 87 -23.88 -10.50 13.42
N ALA A 88 -24.33 -9.74 14.42
CA ALA A 88 -23.73 -8.50 14.97
C ALA A 88 -22.24 -8.52 15.41
N LYS A 89 -21.47 -9.58 15.16
CA LYS A 89 -20.04 -9.70 15.55
C LYS A 89 -19.07 -10.06 14.42
N GLY A 90 -19.54 -10.62 13.31
CA GLY A 90 -18.65 -11.03 12.22
C GLY A 90 -18.58 -9.95 11.14
N LYS A 91 -17.41 -9.75 10.52
CA LYS A 91 -17.31 -8.97 9.27
C LYS A 91 -16.72 -9.85 8.18
N ASP A 92 -17.04 -9.56 6.93
CA ASP A 92 -16.39 -10.17 5.77
C ASP A 92 -15.70 -9.08 4.95
N ILE A 93 -14.54 -9.42 4.41
CA ILE A 93 -13.81 -8.59 3.47
C ILE A 93 -13.79 -9.25 2.11
N LEU A 94 -14.06 -8.46 1.07
CA LEU A 94 -13.96 -8.88 -0.32
C LEU A 94 -12.72 -8.26 -0.94
N VAL A 95 -11.82 -9.09 -1.44
CA VAL A 95 -10.51 -8.69 -1.92
C VAL A 95 -10.28 -9.22 -3.33
N CYS A 96 -9.75 -8.37 -4.21
CA CYS A 96 -9.27 -8.77 -5.52
C CYS A 96 -7.75 -8.78 -5.54
N THR A 97 -7.16 -9.89 -5.96
CA THR A 97 -5.71 -10.06 -6.08
C THR A 97 -5.33 -10.33 -7.53
N SER A 98 -4.23 -9.73 -7.97
CA SER A 98 -3.50 -10.19 -9.15
C SER A 98 -2.23 -10.88 -8.70
N VAL A 99 -1.99 -12.05 -9.27
CA VAL A 99 -0.94 -12.98 -8.85
C VAL A 99 -0.21 -13.56 -10.04
N VAL A 100 1.04 -13.95 -9.79
CA VAL A 100 1.86 -14.69 -10.75
C VAL A 100 2.01 -16.11 -10.24
N VAL A 101 1.59 -17.06 -11.07
CA VAL A 101 1.68 -18.49 -10.79
C VAL A 101 2.77 -19.10 -11.64
N SER A 102 3.70 -19.82 -11.01
CA SER A 102 4.63 -20.69 -11.73
C SER A 102 3.85 -21.89 -12.27
N GLY A 103 3.73 -22.01 -13.58
CA GLY A 103 3.05 -23.14 -14.22
C GLY A 103 3.75 -24.45 -13.86
N ASP A 104 2.99 -25.39 -13.30
CA ASP A 104 3.46 -26.75 -13.08
C ASP A 104 3.84 -27.34 -14.44
N VAL A 105 5.09 -27.77 -14.60
CA VAL A 105 5.54 -28.57 -15.76
C VAL A 105 5.01 -30.01 -15.56
N GLY A 106 3.68 -30.15 -15.55
CA GLY A 106 2.95 -31.41 -15.43
C GLY A 106 2.35 -31.79 -16.77
N ARG A 107 2.79 -32.92 -17.32
CA ARG A 107 2.32 -33.52 -18.59
C ARG A 107 0.80 -33.43 -18.73
N THR A 108 0.30 -32.61 -19.67
CA THR A 108 -1.02 -32.63 -20.37
C THR A 108 -1.71 -31.27 -20.44
N SER A 109 -1.08 -30.27 -21.06
CA SER A 109 -1.84 -29.16 -21.68
C SER A 109 -1.16 -28.71 -22.97
N GLN A 110 -1.88 -28.82 -24.09
CA GLN A 110 -1.47 -28.28 -25.38
C GLN A 110 -1.88 -26.80 -25.44
N LEU A 111 -1.19 -25.94 -24.69
CA LEU A 111 -1.38 -24.48 -24.79
C LEU A 111 0.00 -23.80 -24.88
N PRO A 112 0.14 -22.72 -25.69
CA PRO A 112 1.41 -22.05 -25.87
C PRO A 112 1.79 -21.34 -24.57
N VAL A 113 2.79 -21.90 -23.89
CA VAL A 113 3.41 -21.37 -22.68
C VAL A 113 4.21 -20.12 -23.06
N ASN A 114 3.86 -18.96 -22.50
CA ASN A 114 4.70 -17.75 -22.59
C ASN A 114 6.12 -18.08 -22.09
N ALA A 115 7.14 -17.49 -22.71
CA ALA A 115 8.56 -17.89 -22.68
C ALA A 115 9.29 -17.91 -21.30
N GLY A 116 8.59 -18.03 -20.18
CA GLY A 116 9.14 -18.25 -18.85
C GLY A 116 8.31 -19.16 -17.93
N GLY A 117 7.22 -19.77 -18.40
CA GLY A 117 6.37 -20.65 -17.57
C GLY A 117 5.59 -19.94 -16.46
N LEU A 118 5.52 -18.60 -16.48
CA LEU A 118 4.75 -17.80 -15.52
C LEU A 118 3.40 -17.44 -16.13
N GLU A 119 2.32 -17.70 -15.39
CA GLU A 119 0.96 -17.32 -15.73
C GLU A 119 0.45 -16.21 -14.81
N TYR A 120 -0.15 -15.17 -15.39
CA TYR A 120 -0.80 -14.12 -14.62
C TYR A 120 -2.27 -14.48 -14.43
N ARG A 121 -2.74 -14.39 -13.19
CA ARG A 121 -4.14 -14.68 -12.83
C ARG A 121 -4.69 -13.60 -11.93
N CYS A 122 -6.02 -13.47 -11.94
CA CYS A 122 -6.74 -12.54 -11.09
C CYS A 122 -7.83 -13.30 -10.33
N PHE A 123 -7.86 -13.15 -9.02
CA PHE A 123 -8.75 -13.89 -8.15
C PHE A 123 -9.59 -12.94 -7.29
N LEU A 124 -10.83 -13.36 -7.07
CA LEU A 124 -11.70 -12.77 -6.08
C LEU A 124 -11.69 -13.66 -4.83
N HIS A 125 -11.52 -13.02 -3.69
CA HIS A 125 -11.34 -13.65 -2.41
C HIS A 125 -12.30 -13.09 -1.37
N ARG A 126 -12.82 -13.94 -0.48
CA ARG A 126 -13.60 -13.55 0.69
C ARG A 126 -12.89 -14.01 1.95
N GLY A 127 -12.65 -13.08 2.87
CA GLY A 127 -12.08 -13.37 4.17
C GLY A 127 -13.09 -13.09 5.26
N SER A 128 -13.30 -14.05 6.17
CA SER A 128 -14.07 -13.78 7.40
C SER A 128 -13.18 -13.19 8.47
N LEU A 129 -13.61 -12.05 9.00
CA LEU A 129 -12.94 -11.30 10.04
C LEU A 129 -13.66 -11.54 11.36
N ASN A 130 -13.01 -12.32 12.21
CA ASN A 130 -13.55 -12.72 13.50
C ASN A 130 -12.89 -11.97 14.66
N ASN A 131 -11.82 -11.20 14.40
CA ASN A 131 -10.98 -10.54 15.41
C ASN A 131 -11.29 -9.04 15.59
N PHE A 132 -12.54 -8.62 15.40
CA PHE A 132 -12.95 -7.24 15.69
C PHE A 132 -13.18 -6.95 17.17
N ASP A 133 -13.17 -7.97 18.03
CA ASP A 133 -13.45 -7.83 19.46
C ASP A 133 -12.28 -7.16 20.21
N GLU A 134 -12.59 -5.95 20.69
CA GLU A 134 -12.16 -5.21 21.89
C GLU A 134 -10.69 -4.77 22.05
N GLU A 135 -10.54 -3.50 22.44
CA GLU A 135 -9.30 -2.82 22.79
C GLU A 135 -8.51 -3.63 23.84
N GLU A 136 -7.40 -4.26 23.43
CA GLU A 136 -6.37 -4.68 24.38
C GLU A 136 -5.62 -3.42 24.82
N PHE A 137 -6.21 -2.66 25.75
CA PHE A 137 -5.50 -1.68 26.57
C PHE A 137 -4.45 -2.44 27.39
N ALA A 138 -3.28 -2.63 26.82
CA ALA A 138 -2.08 -2.82 27.62
C ALA A 138 -1.70 -1.46 28.22
N ALA A 139 -2.47 -1.03 29.21
CA ALA A 139 -1.98 -0.08 30.21
C ALA A 139 -0.85 -0.81 30.95
N GLY A 140 0.38 -0.59 30.49
CA GLY A 140 1.55 -0.83 31.30
C GLY A 140 1.51 0.19 32.43
N GLU A 141 0.89 -0.19 33.55
CA GLU A 141 1.16 0.42 34.84
C GLU A 141 2.68 0.34 35.05
N GLU A 142 3.34 1.49 35.03
CA GLU A 142 4.66 1.65 35.64
C GLU A 142 4.50 1.36 37.13
N THR A 143 4.69 0.10 37.52
CA THR A 143 4.96 -0.23 38.92
C THR A 143 6.37 0.21 39.22
N ASP A 144 6.47 1.43 39.73
CA ASP A 144 7.60 2.05 40.41
C ASP A 144 8.15 1.12 41.51
N PRO A 145 9.41 0.64 41.43
CA PRO A 145 10.07 0.01 42.55
C PRO A 145 10.81 1.06 43.37
N GLY A 146 10.14 1.55 44.41
CA GLY A 146 10.73 1.84 45.72
C GLY A 146 11.78 2.95 45.82
N MET A 147 11.33 4.12 46.27
CA MET A 147 12.14 5.01 47.10
C MET A 147 12.70 4.25 48.33
N GLU A 148 14.02 4.12 48.41
CA GLU A 148 14.73 4.17 49.70
C GLU A 148 15.61 5.42 49.72
N GLN A 149 15.36 6.24 50.74
CA GLN A 149 16.02 7.50 51.05
C GLN A 149 17.50 7.29 51.38
N MET A 150 18.35 8.23 50.96
CA MET A 150 19.44 8.69 51.82
C MET A 150 19.83 10.13 51.47
N ASP A 151 19.70 10.98 52.49
CA ASP A 151 19.97 12.41 52.49
C ASP A 151 21.46 12.76 52.40
N GLU A 152 21.67 13.90 51.74
CA GLU A 152 22.59 15.00 52.06
C GLU A 152 24.09 14.77 52.37
N ALA A 153 24.87 15.45 51.51
CA ALA A 153 25.93 16.40 51.85
C ALA A 153 27.40 15.95 51.91
N ASN A 154 28.16 16.75 51.14
CA ASN A 154 29.40 17.44 51.50
C ASN A 154 30.75 16.93 50.98
N GLN A 155 31.41 17.92 50.35
CA GLN A 155 32.84 18.23 50.33
C GLN A 155 33.72 17.66 49.20
N ALA A 156 34.16 18.63 48.39
CA ALA A 156 35.35 18.61 47.57
C ALA A 156 36.62 18.29 48.38
N ASN A 157 37.58 17.59 47.76
CA ASN A 157 38.92 18.15 47.52
C ASN A 157 39.87 17.20 46.78
N GLN A 158 40.63 17.82 45.87
CA GLN A 158 42.05 17.61 45.56
C GLN A 158 42.52 16.35 44.79
N ALA A 159 42.82 16.61 43.51
CA ALA A 159 44.12 16.42 42.83
C ALA A 159 45.18 15.53 43.50
N ASN A 160 45.77 14.58 42.74
CA ASN A 160 47.00 14.84 41.98
C ASN A 160 47.58 13.59 41.26
N GLN A 161 48.24 13.87 40.13
CA GLN A 161 49.40 13.20 39.52
C GLN A 161 49.18 11.80 38.92
N ALA A 162 49.14 11.64 37.59
CA ALA A 162 50.24 11.74 36.63
C ALA A 162 51.38 10.74 36.88
N ASN A 163 51.48 9.74 36.01
CA ASN A 163 52.77 9.40 35.41
C ASN A 163 52.60 8.76 34.04
N GLN A 164 53.21 9.41 33.06
CA GLN A 164 53.51 8.93 31.72
C GLN A 164 54.70 7.96 31.79
N ALA A 165 54.69 6.91 30.97
CA ALA A 165 55.88 6.49 30.23
C ALA A 165 55.45 5.58 29.07
N SER A 166 55.66 6.13 27.88
CA SER A 166 55.55 5.54 26.54
C SER A 166 56.71 4.60 26.19
N ARG A 167 56.53 3.88 25.07
CA ARG A 167 57.54 3.23 24.17
C ARG A 167 57.85 1.77 24.51
N ASN A 168 57.95 0.83 23.58
CA ASN A 168 58.01 0.84 22.12
C ASN A 168 57.59 -0.54 21.57
N LEU A 169 57.27 -0.54 20.28
CA LEU A 169 57.07 -1.68 19.38
C LEU A 169 58.30 -2.59 19.30
N ASP A 170 58.08 -3.89 19.05
CA ASP A 170 58.80 -4.71 18.07
C ASP A 170 58.00 -6.00 17.75
N ASP A 171 58.27 -6.52 16.56
CA ASP A 171 57.46 -7.33 15.63
C ASP A 171 57.54 -8.87 15.90
N PRO A 172 57.19 -9.81 14.98
CA PRO A 172 56.06 -10.72 15.11
C PRO A 172 56.48 -12.21 15.06
N GLY A 173 55.51 -13.13 15.09
CA GLY A 173 55.71 -14.45 14.48
C GLY A 173 54.92 -15.60 15.07
N GLY A 174 54.42 -16.44 14.18
CA GLY A 174 54.45 -17.89 14.38
C GLY A 174 53.11 -18.57 14.60
N GLU A 175 52.62 -19.17 13.51
CA GLU A 175 51.62 -20.23 13.45
C GLU A 175 51.85 -21.34 14.50
N GLU A 176 50.77 -21.98 14.98
CA GLU A 176 50.80 -23.45 15.05
C GLU A 176 49.40 -24.09 15.11
N ASN A 177 49.35 -25.23 14.44
CA ASN A 177 48.22 -26.11 14.15
C ASN A 177 47.74 -26.93 15.36
N GLY A 178 46.49 -27.40 15.32
CA GLY A 178 46.09 -28.58 16.10
C GLY A 178 44.58 -28.85 16.15
N PRO A 179 44.05 -29.88 15.46
CA PRO A 179 42.64 -30.27 15.49
C PRO A 179 42.38 -31.54 16.33
N ALA A 180 41.20 -31.66 16.94
CA ALA A 180 40.57 -32.95 17.32
C ALA A 180 39.12 -32.70 17.80
N LYS A 181 38.09 -33.01 17.03
CA LYS A 181 37.33 -34.30 16.98
C LYS A 181 36.70 -34.77 18.30
N SER A 182 35.40 -34.52 18.37
CA SER A 182 34.29 -35.43 18.70
C SER A 182 34.45 -36.47 19.82
N MET A 183 33.55 -36.39 20.81
CA MET A 183 32.98 -37.58 21.42
C MET A 183 31.52 -37.30 21.82
N THR A 184 30.62 -38.08 21.23
CA THR A 184 29.22 -38.25 21.63
C THR A 184 29.14 -39.05 22.92
N ASN A 185 28.21 -38.70 23.82
CA ASN A 185 27.61 -39.64 24.77
C ASN A 185 26.15 -39.23 25.08
N GLU A 186 25.26 -40.13 24.70
CA GLU A 186 23.95 -40.45 25.29
C GLU A 186 24.13 -40.86 26.77
N LEU A 187 23.23 -40.71 27.77
CA LEU A 187 21.76 -40.78 27.86
C LEU A 187 21.28 -40.29 29.25
N MET A 188 20.00 -39.90 29.30
CA MET A 188 19.01 -39.97 30.41
C MET A 188 18.94 -38.94 31.55
N ASN A 189 17.89 -38.11 31.43
CA ASN A 189 16.74 -37.95 32.35
C ASN A 189 16.96 -37.33 33.74
N ASP A 190 16.53 -36.08 33.92
CA ASP A 190 15.88 -35.69 35.17
C ASP A 190 14.76 -34.65 34.95
N LYS A 191 13.71 -34.79 35.75
CA LYS A 191 12.41 -34.14 35.65
C LYS A 191 12.43 -32.76 36.30
N GLY A 192 11.66 -31.84 35.71
CA GLY A 192 10.99 -30.78 36.47
C GLY A 192 11.57 -29.39 36.36
N ALA A 193 11.25 -28.68 35.27
CA ALA A 193 11.18 -27.22 35.29
C ALA A 193 9.98 -26.78 34.44
N LYS A 194 9.02 -26.12 35.09
CA LYS A 194 7.85 -25.49 34.46
C LYS A 194 8.36 -24.44 33.45
N GLN A 195 8.39 -24.78 32.17
CA GLN A 195 8.42 -23.78 31.11
C GLN A 195 7.06 -23.08 31.08
N LYS A 196 7.06 -21.80 31.49
CA LYS A 196 6.00 -20.85 31.15
C LYS A 196 5.85 -20.88 29.63
N SER A 197 4.66 -21.26 29.17
CA SER A 197 4.32 -21.26 27.74
C SER A 197 4.46 -19.84 27.22
N MET A 198 5.41 -19.64 26.31
CA MET A 198 5.39 -18.49 25.40
C MET A 198 4.06 -18.49 24.64
N SER A 199 3.54 -17.30 24.40
CA SER A 199 2.32 -17.02 23.66
C SER A 199 2.27 -17.85 22.37
N ARG A 200 1.23 -18.69 22.26
CA ARG A 200 0.82 -19.30 20.99
C ARG A 200 0.57 -18.17 20.00
N GLY A 201 1.37 -18.08 18.93
CA GLY A 201 1.05 -17.23 17.79
C GLY A 201 -0.37 -17.55 17.31
N LYS A 202 -1.21 -16.52 17.16
CA LYS A 202 -2.54 -16.65 16.55
C LYS A 202 -2.37 -17.26 15.15
N GLY A 203 -3.16 -18.28 14.81
CA GLY A 203 -3.10 -18.94 13.49
C GLY A 203 -3.53 -17.98 12.39
N LYS A 204 -2.93 -18.09 11.20
CA LYS A 204 -3.32 -17.30 10.02
C LYS A 204 -4.76 -17.66 9.59
N ALA A 205 -5.56 -16.67 9.23
CA ALA A 205 -6.89 -16.89 8.68
C ALA A 205 -6.83 -17.42 7.24
N ALA A 206 -7.80 -18.25 6.88
CA ALA A 206 -7.97 -18.68 5.51
C ALA A 206 -8.69 -17.61 4.69
N LEU A 207 -8.29 -17.46 3.43
CA LEU A 207 -8.93 -16.58 2.47
C LEU A 207 -9.62 -17.42 1.41
N ASP A 208 -10.94 -17.44 1.42
CA ASP A 208 -11.74 -18.29 0.54
C ASP A 208 -11.70 -17.73 -0.88
N LYS A 209 -11.23 -18.53 -1.84
CA LYS A 209 -11.23 -18.17 -3.25
C LYS A 209 -12.66 -18.35 -3.79
N LEU A 210 -13.31 -17.23 -4.14
CA LEU A 210 -14.67 -17.22 -4.69
C LEU A 210 -14.66 -17.56 -6.18
N CYS A 211 -13.94 -16.76 -6.97
CA CYS A 211 -13.88 -16.94 -8.41
C CYS A 211 -12.52 -16.52 -8.98
N GLU A 212 -12.23 -17.03 -10.17
CA GLU A 212 -11.12 -16.58 -11.00
C GLU A 212 -11.70 -15.69 -12.08
N LEU A 213 -11.26 -14.43 -12.10
CA LEU A 213 -11.59 -13.48 -13.16
C LEU A 213 -10.76 -13.86 -14.37
N LYS A 214 -11.33 -14.69 -15.24
CA LYS A 214 -10.66 -15.17 -16.46
C LYS A 214 -11.51 -14.87 -17.68
N THR A 215 -10.82 -14.70 -18.79
CA THR A 215 -11.39 -14.62 -20.13
C THR A 215 -10.86 -15.77 -21.00
N ASP A 216 -11.30 -15.85 -22.25
CA ASP A 216 -10.89 -16.91 -23.18
C ASP A 216 -9.38 -16.95 -23.45
N GLN A 217 -8.70 -15.81 -23.26
CA GLN A 217 -7.26 -15.70 -23.39
C GLN A 217 -6.60 -15.52 -22.01
N PRO A 218 -5.42 -16.11 -21.76
CA PRO A 218 -4.68 -15.89 -20.53
C PRO A 218 -4.13 -14.46 -20.46
N TYR A 219 -3.94 -13.95 -19.25
CA TYR A 219 -3.30 -12.65 -19.06
C TYR A 219 -1.81 -12.70 -19.38
N VAL A 220 -1.31 -11.66 -20.05
CA VAL A 220 0.10 -11.55 -20.42
C VAL A 220 0.91 -10.86 -19.32
N GLY A 221 0.30 -9.92 -18.62
CA GLY A 221 0.90 -9.20 -17.51
C GLY A 221 -0.05 -8.13 -17.00
N ILE A 222 -0.76 -8.43 -15.92
CA ILE A 222 -1.69 -7.50 -15.28
C ILE A 222 -0.89 -6.33 -14.69
N LYS A 223 -1.35 -5.11 -14.99
CA LYS A 223 -0.68 -3.84 -14.65
C LYS A 223 -1.42 -3.03 -13.60
N ASN A 224 -2.75 -3.14 -13.58
CA ASN A 224 -3.58 -2.53 -12.56
C ASN A 224 -4.93 -3.23 -12.44
N ILE A 225 -5.58 -3.05 -11.28
CA ILE A 225 -6.98 -3.39 -11.06
C ILE A 225 -7.69 -2.07 -10.71
N ALA A 226 -8.60 -1.64 -11.57
CA ALA A 226 -9.42 -0.46 -11.35
C ALA A 226 -10.78 -0.88 -10.80
N VAL A 227 -11.31 -0.12 -9.85
CA VAL A 227 -12.63 -0.38 -9.25
C VAL A 227 -13.52 0.81 -9.55
N GLU A 228 -14.72 0.54 -10.04
CA GLU A 228 -15.78 1.52 -10.16
C GLU A 228 -16.65 1.44 -8.91
N GLU A 229 -16.63 2.51 -8.12
CA GLU A 229 -17.47 2.70 -6.94
C GLU A 229 -18.58 3.69 -7.27
N HIS A 230 -19.80 3.39 -6.84
CA HIS A 230 -20.95 4.29 -6.94
C HIS A 230 -21.69 4.30 -5.60
N GLU A 231 -21.93 5.49 -5.04
CA GLU A 231 -22.57 5.65 -3.72
C GLU A 231 -21.91 4.81 -2.59
N GLY A 232 -20.60 4.58 -2.72
CA GLY A 232 -19.80 3.81 -1.77
C GLY A 232 -19.80 2.31 -2.02
N GLU A 233 -20.64 1.76 -2.90
CA GLU A 233 -20.63 0.34 -3.28
C GLU A 233 -19.77 0.10 -4.53
N PHE A 234 -18.95 -0.96 -4.53
CA PHE A 234 -18.27 -1.38 -5.75
C PHE A 234 -19.28 -2.02 -6.72
N ARG A 235 -19.23 -1.60 -7.98
CA ARG A 235 -20.15 -2.07 -9.04
C ARG A 235 -19.43 -2.88 -10.10
N ARG A 236 -18.24 -2.44 -10.51
CA ARG A 236 -17.43 -3.08 -11.54
C ARG A 236 -15.96 -3.06 -11.18
N ILE A 237 -15.23 -4.00 -11.76
CA ILE A 237 -13.78 -4.09 -11.69
C ILE A 237 -13.27 -4.17 -13.12
N ALA A 238 -12.26 -3.37 -13.45
CA ALA A 238 -11.50 -3.54 -14.68
C ALA A 238 -10.12 -4.10 -14.36
N VAL A 239 -9.82 -5.27 -14.93
CA VAL A 239 -8.47 -5.84 -14.93
C VAL A 239 -7.74 -5.28 -16.13
N ILE A 240 -6.72 -4.45 -15.89
CA ILE A 240 -5.90 -3.85 -16.93
C ILE A 240 -4.71 -4.76 -17.18
N ASP A 241 -4.75 -5.46 -18.31
CA ASP A 241 -3.67 -6.31 -18.81
C ASP A 241 -2.78 -5.52 -19.78
N LYS A 242 -1.65 -6.11 -20.15
CA LYS A 242 -0.63 -5.47 -21.00
C LYS A 242 -1.19 -4.93 -22.32
N TYR A 243 -2.08 -5.64 -23.00
CA TYR A 243 -2.62 -5.25 -24.31
C TYR A 243 -4.15 -5.22 -24.36
N ARG A 244 -4.82 -5.24 -23.21
CA ARG A 244 -6.28 -5.23 -23.14
C ARG A 244 -6.77 -4.85 -21.76
N TYR A 245 -8.04 -4.54 -21.64
CA TYR A 245 -8.71 -4.50 -20.35
C TYR A 245 -9.96 -5.38 -20.39
N ASP A 246 -10.22 -6.06 -19.27
CA ASP A 246 -11.39 -6.90 -19.06
C ASP A 246 -12.24 -6.30 -17.93
N ILE A 247 -13.54 -6.13 -18.16
CA ILE A 247 -14.47 -5.56 -17.20
C ILE A 247 -15.38 -6.65 -16.67
N PHE A 248 -15.47 -6.72 -15.36
CA PHE A 248 -16.34 -7.63 -14.63
C PHE A 248 -17.30 -6.81 -13.77
N GLY A 249 -18.57 -7.16 -13.77
CA GLY A 249 -19.61 -6.49 -13.00
C GLY A 249 -20.10 -7.33 -11.84
N ARG A 250 -20.49 -6.66 -10.76
CA ARG A 250 -21.11 -7.27 -9.60
C ARG A 250 -22.53 -7.71 -9.96
N SER A 251 -22.77 -9.00 -9.87
CA SER A 251 -24.08 -9.66 -9.88
C SER A 251 -24.49 -9.96 -8.42
N GLN A 252 -25.75 -10.32 -8.16
CA GLN A 252 -26.32 -10.41 -6.80
C GLN A 252 -25.44 -11.11 -5.74
N SER A 253 -24.65 -12.11 -6.14
CA SER A 253 -23.68 -12.80 -5.27
C SER A 253 -22.33 -13.13 -5.92
N ASP A 254 -22.16 -12.85 -7.21
CA ASP A 254 -21.01 -13.26 -8.03
C ASP A 254 -20.51 -12.12 -8.94
N MET A 255 -19.40 -12.35 -9.64
CA MET A 255 -18.86 -11.43 -10.64
C MET A 255 -19.08 -11.99 -12.04
N ASP A 256 -19.79 -11.23 -12.88
CA ASP A 256 -20.05 -11.59 -14.27
C ASP A 256 -19.12 -10.84 -15.21
N PHE A 257 -18.62 -11.51 -16.25
CA PHE A 257 -17.87 -10.86 -17.32
C PHE A 257 -18.79 -9.93 -18.12
N VAL A 258 -18.36 -8.69 -18.34
CA VAL A 258 -19.12 -7.65 -19.06
C VAL A 258 -18.58 -7.45 -20.46
N THR A 259 -17.30 -7.07 -20.57
CA THR A 259 -16.68 -6.75 -21.85
C THR A 259 -15.16 -6.85 -21.78
N SER A 260 -14.52 -7.02 -22.93
CA SER A 260 -13.07 -6.98 -23.10
C SER A 260 -12.73 -6.16 -24.33
N LYS A 261 -11.71 -5.31 -24.24
CA LYS A 261 -11.21 -4.54 -25.37
C LYS A 261 -9.72 -4.75 -25.55
N ASN A 262 -9.34 -5.17 -26.76
CA ASN A 262 -7.93 -5.25 -27.16
C ASN A 262 -7.40 -3.89 -27.58
N MET A 263 -6.15 -3.64 -27.21
CA MET A 263 -5.43 -2.40 -27.40
C MET A 263 -4.17 -2.66 -28.22
N ASN A 264 -3.84 -1.73 -29.11
CA ASN A 264 -2.64 -1.85 -29.96
C ASN A 264 -1.36 -1.37 -29.25
N HIS A 265 -1.47 -0.93 -28.00
CA HIS A 265 -0.40 -0.33 -27.22
C HIS A 265 -0.33 -0.96 -25.82
N GLU A 266 0.83 -0.85 -25.18
CA GLU A 266 1.04 -1.40 -23.84
C GLU A 266 0.38 -0.51 -22.80
N LEU A 267 -0.61 -1.04 -22.08
CA LEU A 267 -1.25 -0.32 -20.99
C LEU A 267 -0.34 -0.36 -19.75
N ASN A 268 -0.32 0.73 -18.98
CA ASN A 268 0.45 0.84 -17.74
C ASN A 268 -0.43 0.98 -16.50
N TYR A 269 -1.59 1.66 -16.62
CA TYR A 269 -2.53 1.86 -15.52
C TYR A 269 -3.92 2.17 -16.09
N GLY A 270 -4.94 2.11 -15.24
CA GLY A 270 -6.29 2.52 -15.59
C GLY A 270 -7.15 2.82 -14.38
N ILE A 271 -8.13 3.69 -14.51
CA ILE A 271 -9.04 4.13 -13.45
C ILE A 271 -10.37 4.60 -14.05
N PHE A 272 -11.46 4.37 -13.31
CA PHE A 272 -12.79 4.83 -13.70
C PHE A 272 -12.98 6.31 -13.35
N ASP A 273 -13.76 7.03 -14.15
CA ASP A 273 -14.17 8.39 -13.82
C ASP A 273 -15.20 8.34 -12.67
N PRO A 274 -14.96 9.03 -11.53
CA PRO A 274 -15.90 9.06 -10.41
C PRO A 274 -17.17 9.88 -10.69
N HIS A 275 -17.18 10.76 -11.71
CA HIS A 275 -18.32 11.64 -12.02
C HIS A 275 -19.21 11.10 -13.13
N HIS A 276 -18.66 10.27 -14.01
CA HIS A 276 -19.37 9.76 -15.19
C HIS A 276 -19.31 8.23 -15.23
N GLU A 277 -20.49 7.60 -15.17
CA GLU A 277 -20.57 6.14 -15.27
C GLU A 277 -19.99 5.63 -16.59
N ASN A 278 -19.41 4.42 -16.55
CA ASN A 278 -18.90 3.70 -17.72
C ASN A 278 -17.67 4.31 -18.39
N ILE A 279 -17.09 5.41 -17.88
CA ILE A 279 -15.86 5.96 -18.44
C ILE A 279 -14.66 5.32 -17.76
N LEU A 280 -13.86 4.58 -18.52
CA LEU A 280 -12.57 4.05 -18.09
C LEU A 280 -11.45 4.83 -18.77
N THR A 281 -10.57 5.43 -17.98
CA THR A 281 -9.37 6.07 -18.49
C THR A 281 -8.17 5.17 -18.28
N VAL A 282 -7.42 4.93 -19.35
CA VAL A 282 -6.22 4.10 -19.35
C VAL A 282 -5.03 4.91 -19.83
N ILE A 283 -3.85 4.58 -19.32
CA ILE A 283 -2.60 5.18 -19.76
C ILE A 283 -1.75 4.15 -20.50
N SER A 284 -1.06 4.62 -21.53
CA SER A 284 -0.12 3.82 -22.31
C SER A 284 1.04 4.70 -22.70
N ASP A 285 2.25 4.31 -22.29
CA ASP A 285 3.48 5.10 -22.42
C ASP A 285 3.29 6.54 -21.93
N THR A 286 3.21 7.50 -22.85
CA THR A 286 3.03 8.94 -22.59
C THR A 286 1.65 9.47 -22.97
N ASN A 287 0.75 8.58 -23.39
CA ASN A 287 -0.61 8.90 -23.82
C ASN A 287 -1.64 8.52 -22.76
N VAL A 288 -2.74 9.26 -22.75
CA VAL A 288 -3.93 9.00 -21.94
C VAL A 288 -5.12 8.82 -22.86
N TYR A 289 -5.89 7.76 -22.64
CA TYR A 289 -7.08 7.42 -23.42
C TYR A 289 -8.29 7.26 -22.51
N GLY A 290 -9.43 7.84 -22.89
CA GLY A 290 -10.70 7.65 -22.22
C GLY A 290 -11.65 6.83 -23.10
N TYR A 291 -12.19 5.74 -22.55
CA TYR A 291 -13.12 4.85 -23.24
C TYR A 291 -14.47 4.79 -22.56
N ASP A 292 -15.54 4.84 -23.36
CA ASP A 292 -16.87 4.43 -22.93
C ASP A 292 -16.96 2.90 -22.98
N THR A 293 -16.98 2.30 -21.80
CA THR A 293 -16.99 0.85 -21.62
C THR A 293 -18.30 0.19 -22.05
N LYS A 294 -19.39 0.95 -22.17
CA LYS A 294 -20.69 0.42 -22.58
C LYS A 294 -20.82 0.33 -24.10
N ASN A 295 -20.36 1.36 -24.81
CA ASN A 295 -20.46 1.46 -26.26
C ASN A 295 -19.16 1.07 -26.99
N ASP A 296 -18.09 0.81 -26.25
CA ASP A 296 -16.74 0.52 -26.75
C ASP A 296 -16.14 1.65 -27.62
N VAL A 297 -16.50 2.90 -27.29
CA VAL A 297 -16.08 4.09 -28.05
C VAL A 297 -14.95 4.82 -27.34
N GLU A 298 -13.94 5.27 -28.10
CA GLU A 298 -12.96 6.23 -27.59
C GLU A 298 -13.60 7.62 -27.44
N ILE A 299 -13.64 8.13 -26.21
CA ILE A 299 -14.20 9.44 -25.89
C ILE A 299 -13.15 10.52 -26.13
N PHE A 300 -11.92 10.28 -25.69
CA PHE A 300 -10.80 11.19 -25.86
C PHE A 300 -9.48 10.45 -25.88
N SER A 301 -8.49 11.06 -26.52
CA SER A 301 -7.09 10.70 -26.42
C SER A 301 -6.24 11.96 -26.38
N THR A 302 -5.21 11.97 -25.53
CA THR A 302 -4.28 13.08 -25.43
C THR A 302 -2.86 12.60 -25.22
N PHE A 303 -1.92 13.33 -25.82
CA PHE A 303 -0.49 13.16 -25.58
C PHE A 303 -0.10 14.03 -24.38
N ALA A 304 0.24 13.39 -23.25
CA ALA A 304 0.50 14.11 -22.00
C ALA A 304 1.84 14.89 -22.02
N ASN A 305 2.66 14.71 -23.06
CA ASN A 305 3.92 15.42 -23.26
C ASN A 305 4.88 15.29 -22.05
N HIS A 306 4.88 14.13 -21.41
CA HIS A 306 5.90 13.74 -20.44
C HIS A 306 7.16 13.27 -21.16
N LYS A 307 8.32 13.36 -20.49
CA LYS A 307 9.60 12.92 -21.06
C LYS A 307 9.86 11.43 -20.88
N ALA A 308 9.11 10.80 -19.99
CA ALA A 308 9.17 9.38 -19.69
C ALA A 308 7.75 8.83 -19.52
N ASP A 309 7.64 7.51 -19.41
CA ASP A 309 6.35 6.83 -19.29
C ASP A 309 5.57 7.31 -18.07
N LEU A 310 4.25 7.35 -18.23
CA LEU A 310 3.30 7.62 -17.18
C LEU A 310 3.25 6.44 -16.21
N SER A 311 3.32 6.77 -14.92
CA SER A 311 3.35 5.80 -13.83
C SER A 311 1.99 5.63 -13.17
N SER A 312 1.25 6.71 -13.00
CA SER A 312 -0.09 6.69 -12.41
C SER A 312 -0.96 7.85 -12.89
N LEU A 313 -2.26 7.68 -12.73
CA LEU A 313 -3.29 8.64 -13.11
C LEU A 313 -4.39 8.64 -12.06
N ASP A 314 -4.89 9.81 -11.72
CA ASP A 314 -6.04 9.93 -10.80
C ASP A 314 -7.01 11.03 -11.24
N PHE A 315 -8.28 10.84 -10.90
CA PHE A 315 -9.34 11.81 -11.10
C PHE A 315 -9.54 12.61 -9.83
N ASN A 316 -9.84 13.90 -9.96
CA ASN A 316 -10.30 14.66 -8.81
C ASN A 316 -11.75 14.26 -8.51
N PRO A 317 -12.05 13.62 -7.36
CA PRO A 317 -13.41 13.19 -7.03
C PRO A 317 -14.34 14.36 -6.69
N ASN A 318 -13.79 15.53 -6.38
CA ASN A 318 -14.54 16.72 -5.98
C ASN A 318 -14.77 17.71 -7.14
N ILE A 319 -13.90 17.70 -8.16
CA ILE A 319 -14.01 18.57 -9.33
C ILE A 319 -14.12 17.72 -10.61
N PRO A 320 -15.25 17.78 -11.33
CA PRO A 320 -15.42 17.01 -12.56
C PRO A 320 -14.48 17.49 -13.66
N ASN A 321 -14.06 16.56 -14.52
CA ASN A 321 -13.16 16.79 -15.66
C ASN A 321 -11.72 17.17 -15.30
N VAL A 322 -11.33 17.13 -14.02
CA VAL A 322 -9.94 17.39 -13.62
C VAL A 322 -9.23 16.05 -13.38
N ILE A 323 -8.14 15.84 -14.10
CA ILE A 323 -7.27 14.67 -13.92
C ILE A 323 -5.84 15.10 -13.63
N VAL A 324 -5.10 14.20 -12.99
CA VAL A 324 -3.67 14.36 -12.74
C VAL A 324 -2.93 13.16 -13.32
N THR A 325 -1.80 13.41 -13.96
CA THR A 325 -0.91 12.39 -14.50
C THR A 325 0.46 12.50 -13.85
N SER A 326 1.01 11.39 -13.42
CA SER A 326 2.39 11.30 -12.92
C SER A 326 3.27 10.49 -13.87
N SER A 327 4.56 10.79 -13.85
CA SER A 327 5.52 10.10 -14.72
C SER A 327 6.80 9.73 -13.98
N ASN A 328 7.53 8.80 -14.59
CA ASN A 328 8.89 8.45 -14.24
C ASN A 328 9.88 9.61 -14.50
N ASP A 329 9.46 10.75 -15.07
CA ASP A 329 10.32 11.93 -15.21
C ASP A 329 10.37 12.83 -13.96
N GLY A 330 9.61 12.50 -12.90
CA GLY A 330 9.52 13.28 -11.65
C GLY A 330 8.47 14.41 -11.70
N TYR A 331 7.86 14.64 -12.86
CA TYR A 331 6.84 15.65 -13.05
C TYR A 331 5.43 15.08 -12.87
N VAL A 332 4.56 15.97 -12.42
CA VAL A 332 3.12 15.77 -12.40
C VAL A 332 2.46 16.87 -13.22
N LYS A 333 1.44 16.50 -13.99
CA LYS A 333 0.68 17.40 -14.84
C LYS A 333 -0.80 17.30 -14.55
N PHE A 334 -1.47 18.44 -14.61
CA PHE A 334 -2.90 18.55 -14.39
C PHE A 334 -3.60 18.95 -15.67
N TRP A 335 -4.73 18.30 -15.92
CA TRP A 335 -5.46 18.42 -17.17
C TRP A 335 -6.93 18.69 -16.89
N ASP A 336 -7.51 19.51 -17.77
CA ASP A 336 -8.95 19.68 -17.86
C ASP A 336 -9.41 18.88 -19.08
N LEU A 337 -10.24 17.86 -18.89
CA LEU A 337 -10.74 17.00 -19.98
C LEU A 337 -11.54 17.79 -21.03
N ARG A 338 -12.05 18.97 -20.68
CA ARG A 338 -12.72 19.87 -21.64
C ARG A 338 -11.74 20.56 -22.58
N PHE A 339 -10.47 20.66 -22.19
CA PHE A 339 -9.40 21.37 -22.89
C PHE A 339 -8.09 20.58 -22.86
N LEU A 340 -8.05 19.46 -23.59
CA LEU A 340 -6.92 18.52 -23.63
C LEU A 340 -5.70 19.00 -24.43
N THR A 341 -5.68 20.23 -24.93
CA THR A 341 -4.58 20.73 -25.78
C THR A 341 -3.29 20.94 -24.99
N ASP A 342 -3.40 21.44 -23.76
CA ASP A 342 -2.26 21.70 -22.88
C ASP A 342 -2.64 21.42 -21.42
N ALA A 343 -1.68 20.93 -20.65
CA ALA A 343 -1.81 20.88 -19.20
C ALA A 343 -1.89 22.30 -18.63
N PHE A 344 -2.87 22.57 -17.77
CA PHE A 344 -3.00 23.89 -17.16
C PHE A 344 -1.96 24.13 -16.05
N LEU A 345 -1.46 23.05 -15.45
CA LEU A 345 -0.41 23.08 -14.43
C LEU A 345 0.57 21.92 -14.66
N THR A 346 1.87 22.21 -14.58
CA THR A 346 2.95 21.22 -14.67
C THR A 346 3.96 21.55 -13.59
N VAL A 347 4.24 20.57 -12.72
CA VAL A 347 5.07 20.78 -11.54
C VAL A 347 6.07 19.64 -11.42
N ASN A 348 7.33 19.99 -11.14
CA ASN A 348 8.32 19.02 -10.71
C ASN A 348 8.20 18.83 -9.20
N ILE A 349 7.66 17.68 -8.78
CA ILE A 349 7.37 17.43 -7.37
C ILE A 349 8.41 16.53 -6.71
N HIS A 350 9.13 15.69 -7.46
CA HIS A 350 10.06 14.69 -6.93
C HIS A 350 11.38 14.65 -7.71
N SER A 351 12.46 14.20 -7.06
CA SER A 351 13.77 14.10 -7.70
C SER A 351 13.95 12.81 -8.52
N HIS A 352 13.08 11.82 -8.30
CA HIS A 352 13.04 10.55 -9.02
C HIS A 352 11.58 10.22 -9.43
N TRP A 353 11.39 9.01 -9.97
CA TRP A 353 10.13 8.47 -10.46
C TRP A 353 9.01 8.61 -9.44
N VAL A 354 7.94 9.30 -9.85
CA VAL A 354 6.69 9.35 -9.08
C VAL A 354 6.00 7.99 -9.24
N THR A 355 5.73 7.30 -8.14
CA THR A 355 5.18 5.93 -8.16
C THR A 355 3.67 5.90 -8.04
N SER A 356 3.08 6.81 -7.26
CA SER A 356 1.63 6.98 -7.17
C SER A 356 1.25 8.43 -6.89
N ILE A 357 0.08 8.84 -7.37
CA ILE A 357 -0.50 10.17 -7.19
C ILE A 357 -1.98 9.99 -6.85
N HIS A 358 -2.44 10.63 -5.78
CA HIS A 358 -3.82 10.50 -5.31
C HIS A 358 -4.42 11.82 -4.82
N PHE A 359 -5.54 12.22 -5.42
CA PHE A 359 -6.38 13.28 -4.89
C PHE A 359 -7.02 12.83 -3.59
N ASN A 360 -7.26 13.79 -2.69
CA ASN A 360 -8.03 13.50 -1.50
C ASN A 360 -9.51 13.32 -1.86
N ASN A 361 -10.18 12.38 -1.18
CA ASN A 361 -11.57 12.04 -1.44
C ASN A 361 -12.56 13.13 -0.97
N PHE A 362 -12.14 13.99 -0.04
CA PHE A 362 -13.02 14.95 0.64
C PHE A 362 -12.70 16.41 0.35
N HIS A 363 -11.43 16.74 0.15
CA HIS A 363 -10.97 18.10 -0.15
C HIS A 363 -10.26 18.12 -1.49
N ASP A 364 -10.76 18.93 -2.42
CA ASP A 364 -10.22 19.12 -3.77
C ASP A 364 -8.80 19.68 -3.77
N GLU A 365 -8.46 20.51 -2.78
CA GLU A 365 -7.16 21.18 -2.69
C GLU A 365 -5.99 20.23 -2.37
N LEU A 366 -6.24 19.07 -1.76
CA LEU A 366 -5.19 18.20 -1.25
C LEU A 366 -4.80 17.09 -2.24
N LEU A 367 -3.48 16.92 -2.42
CA LEU A 367 -2.91 15.89 -3.28
C LEU A 367 -1.75 15.18 -2.59
N LEU A 368 -1.77 13.85 -2.63
CA LEU A 368 -0.72 12.98 -2.10
C LEU A 368 0.11 12.41 -3.25
N SER A 369 1.43 12.47 -3.13
CA SER A 369 2.34 11.77 -4.05
C SER A 369 3.34 10.91 -3.32
N THR A 370 3.74 9.82 -3.97
CA THR A 370 4.84 8.96 -3.52
C THR A 370 5.87 8.81 -4.63
N SER A 371 7.11 8.55 -4.23
CA SER A 371 8.21 8.44 -5.17
C SER A 371 9.23 7.41 -4.72
N SER A 372 10.01 6.93 -5.68
CA SER A 372 11.18 6.10 -5.42
C SER A 372 12.37 6.91 -4.87
N ASP A 373 12.22 8.23 -4.66
CA ASP A 373 13.17 9.07 -3.90
C ASP A 373 13.04 8.92 -2.38
N ASN A 374 12.28 7.91 -1.92
CA ASN A 374 12.02 7.56 -0.53
C ASN A 374 11.14 8.58 0.21
N THR A 375 10.55 9.56 -0.50
CA THR A 375 9.70 10.58 0.11
C THR A 375 8.24 10.43 -0.28
N VAL A 376 7.38 10.85 0.64
CA VAL A 376 5.96 11.09 0.42
C VAL A 376 5.73 12.59 0.56
N LYS A 377 5.00 13.19 -0.38
CA LYS A 377 4.75 14.64 -0.36
C LYS A 377 3.27 14.93 -0.37
N LEU A 378 2.90 15.87 0.48
CA LEU A 378 1.56 16.44 0.55
C LEU A 378 1.57 17.81 -0.09
N HIS A 379 0.65 18.02 -1.02
CA HIS A 379 0.55 19.21 -1.83
C HIS A 379 -0.82 19.87 -1.67
N LYS A 380 -0.84 21.18 -1.88
CA LYS A 380 -2.03 22.00 -1.99
C LYS A 380 -2.13 22.60 -3.38
N ILE A 381 -3.33 22.58 -3.94
CA ILE A 381 -3.66 23.15 -5.24
C ILE A 381 -4.82 24.11 -5.04
N ASP A 382 -4.60 25.39 -5.36
CA ASP A 382 -5.65 26.40 -5.29
C ASP A 382 -6.31 26.53 -6.66
N TYR A 383 -7.58 26.10 -6.75
CA TYR A 383 -8.36 26.25 -7.96
C TYR A 383 -8.99 27.65 -8.04
N PRO A 384 -9.06 28.27 -9.23
CA PRO A 384 -9.73 29.55 -9.40
C PRO A 384 -11.22 29.41 -9.11
N ALA A 385 -11.84 30.37 -8.43
CA ALA A 385 -13.24 30.33 -7.99
C ALA A 385 -14.29 30.07 -9.10
N LYS A 386 -13.95 30.30 -10.37
CA LYS A 386 -14.82 30.02 -11.53
C LYS A 386 -14.46 28.73 -12.26
N LEU A 387 -13.50 27.94 -11.76
CA LEU A 387 -12.94 26.74 -12.41
C LEU A 387 -12.58 26.98 -13.89
N ASN A 388 -12.14 28.21 -14.19
CA ASN A 388 -11.66 28.58 -15.51
C ASN A 388 -10.17 28.28 -15.60
N LEU A 389 -9.86 26.99 -15.70
CA LEU A 389 -8.50 26.43 -15.70
C LEU A 389 -7.68 26.78 -16.94
N LYS A 390 -8.26 27.48 -17.92
CA LYS A 390 -7.52 28.01 -19.07
C LYS A 390 -6.53 29.10 -18.69
N LYS A 391 -6.82 29.85 -17.62
CA LYS A 391 -5.88 30.84 -17.09
C LYS A 391 -5.00 30.12 -16.09
N LYS A 392 -3.67 30.19 -16.27
CA LYS A 392 -2.64 29.59 -15.40
C LYS A 392 -2.57 30.27 -14.01
N ASP A 393 -3.71 30.64 -13.46
CA ASP A 393 -3.87 31.28 -12.15
C ASP A 393 -3.95 30.22 -11.03
N THR A 394 -3.82 28.93 -11.37
CA THR A 394 -3.79 27.83 -10.40
C THR A 394 -2.47 27.88 -9.63
N ASN A 395 -2.55 28.07 -8.31
CA ASN A 395 -1.38 28.08 -7.46
C ASN A 395 -1.11 26.67 -6.94
N TYR A 396 0.17 26.35 -6.79
CA TYR A 396 0.63 25.08 -6.24
C TYR A 396 1.53 25.37 -5.05
N GLN A 397 1.31 24.63 -3.96
CA GLN A 397 2.12 24.72 -2.76
C GLN A 397 2.48 23.32 -2.25
N LEU A 398 3.76 23.11 -1.94
CA LEU A 398 4.19 21.94 -1.16
C LEU A 398 3.89 22.22 0.32
N LEU A 399 3.04 21.39 0.93
CA LEU A 399 2.66 21.53 2.33
C LEU A 399 3.67 20.83 3.25
N LYS A 400 3.99 19.57 2.95
CA LYS A 400 4.86 18.75 3.78
C LYS A 400 5.56 17.66 2.98
N THR A 401 6.82 17.43 3.31
CA THR A 401 7.57 16.23 2.89
C THR A 401 7.73 15.30 4.09
N TYR A 402 7.38 14.04 3.89
CA TYR A 402 7.54 12.96 4.84
C TYR A 402 8.69 12.07 4.35
N SER A 403 9.72 11.91 5.18
CA SER A 403 10.93 11.15 4.89
C SER A 403 11.08 9.97 5.86
N ASP A 404 9.96 9.31 6.15
CA ASP A 404 9.91 8.20 7.11
C ASP A 404 10.44 6.90 6.53
N HIS A 405 10.60 6.82 5.20
CA HIS A 405 11.04 5.61 4.49
C HIS A 405 12.53 5.65 4.16
N GLU A 406 13.19 4.50 4.28
CA GLU A 406 14.61 4.33 3.94
C GLU A 406 14.81 3.84 2.51
N GLU A 407 13.75 3.29 1.91
CA GLU A 407 13.70 2.68 0.59
C GLU A 407 12.59 3.29 -0.27
N SER A 408 12.57 2.94 -1.56
CA SER A 408 11.61 3.47 -2.51
C SER A 408 10.16 3.22 -2.08
N VAL A 409 9.35 4.28 -2.08
CA VAL A 409 7.93 4.21 -1.77
C VAL A 409 7.17 3.80 -3.03
N TYR A 410 6.46 2.68 -2.99
CA TYR A 410 5.73 2.17 -4.15
C TYR A 410 4.30 2.67 -4.24
N GLN A 411 3.64 2.84 -3.10
CA GLN A 411 2.22 3.19 -3.08
C GLN A 411 1.86 4.02 -1.86
N GLY A 412 1.05 5.04 -2.06
CA GLY A 412 0.37 5.80 -1.01
C GLY A 412 -1.13 5.72 -1.21
N ARG A 413 -1.92 5.72 -0.13
CA ARG A 413 -3.38 5.72 -0.20
C ARG A 413 -3.98 6.56 0.91
N TRP A 414 -4.92 7.43 0.55
CA TRP A 414 -5.79 8.10 1.51
C TRP A 414 -6.71 7.09 2.21
N SER A 415 -7.02 7.37 3.47
CA SER A 415 -8.09 6.68 4.15
C SER A 415 -9.42 6.96 3.45
N LYS A 416 -10.32 5.96 3.42
CA LYS A 416 -11.69 6.15 2.94
C LYS A 416 -12.59 6.76 4.02
N THR A 417 -12.23 6.60 5.30
CA THR A 417 -13.03 7.10 6.43
C THR A 417 -12.78 8.56 6.76
N ASP A 418 -11.58 9.08 6.50
CA ASP A 418 -11.20 10.44 6.91
C ASP A 418 -10.29 11.12 5.89
N ALA A 419 -10.41 12.44 5.82
CA ALA A 419 -9.71 13.31 4.89
C ALA A 419 -8.26 13.59 5.28
N TRP A 420 -7.89 13.28 6.53
CA TRP A 420 -6.62 13.71 7.12
C TRP A 420 -5.61 12.59 7.25
N VAL A 421 -6.00 11.33 7.07
CA VAL A 421 -5.13 10.17 7.30
C VAL A 421 -4.80 9.48 5.99
N PHE A 422 -3.53 9.12 5.80
CA PHE A 422 -3.08 8.34 4.65
C PHE A 422 -1.97 7.37 5.05
N ALA A 423 -1.87 6.27 4.32
CA ALA A 423 -0.81 5.28 4.47
C ALA A 423 0.16 5.34 3.29
N SER A 424 1.40 4.93 3.53
CA SER A 424 2.44 4.83 2.52
C SER A 424 3.28 3.57 2.76
N LEU A 425 3.70 2.92 1.67
CA LEU A 425 4.37 1.63 1.71
C LEU A 425 5.66 1.66 0.89
N SER A 426 6.77 1.30 1.52
CA SER A 426 8.07 1.14 0.88
C SER A 426 8.40 -0.30 0.53
N TYR A 427 9.40 -0.47 -0.33
CA TYR A 427 9.82 -1.78 -0.85
C TYR A 427 10.21 -2.80 0.22
N ASP A 428 10.86 -2.34 1.29
CA ASP A 428 11.30 -3.14 2.43
C ASP A 428 10.13 -3.71 3.26
N GLY A 429 8.90 -3.32 2.95
CA GLY A 429 7.70 -3.76 3.65
C GLY A 429 7.31 -2.85 4.82
N LYS A 430 7.96 -1.69 4.99
CA LYS A 430 7.55 -0.69 5.97
C LYS A 430 6.33 0.08 5.47
N CYS A 431 5.23 -0.05 6.18
CA CYS A 431 4.03 0.77 6.02
C CYS A 431 4.03 1.85 7.10
N VAL A 432 3.87 3.10 6.72
CA VAL A 432 3.77 4.25 7.63
C VAL A 432 2.44 4.94 7.39
N VAL A 433 1.68 5.14 8.47
CA VAL A 433 0.42 5.90 8.46
C VAL A 433 0.71 7.29 9.01
N ASN A 434 0.44 8.30 8.20
CA ASN A 434 0.68 9.70 8.52
C ASN A 434 -0.62 10.48 8.42
N SER A 435 -0.63 11.65 9.07
CA SER A 435 -1.74 12.59 9.00
C SER A 435 -1.32 13.94 8.41
N VAL A 436 -2.29 14.62 7.82
CA VAL A 436 -2.19 16.00 7.35
C VAL A 436 -1.88 16.90 8.55
N PRO A 437 -0.92 17.84 8.44
CA PRO A 437 -0.56 18.71 9.55
C PRO A 437 -1.78 19.47 10.10
N THR A 438 -1.89 19.55 11.42
CA THR A 438 -3.02 20.17 12.12
C THR A 438 -3.25 21.62 11.71
N GLU A 439 -2.18 22.37 11.44
CA GLU A 439 -2.25 23.76 10.94
C GLU A 439 -3.01 23.84 9.61
N GLU A 440 -2.75 22.88 8.72
CA GLU A 440 -3.42 22.81 7.43
C GLU A 440 -4.87 22.38 7.57
N LYS A 441 -5.12 21.40 8.45
CA LYS A 441 -6.47 20.95 8.80
C LYS A 441 -7.32 22.12 9.29
N TYR A 442 -6.80 22.95 10.20
CA TYR A 442 -7.54 24.14 10.64
C TYR A 442 -7.73 25.18 9.54
N ARG A 443 -6.73 25.38 8.67
CA ARG A 443 -6.84 26.32 7.55
C ARG A 443 -7.91 25.93 6.53
N ILE A 444 -8.16 24.64 6.34
CA ILE A 444 -9.18 24.15 5.40
C ILE A 444 -10.57 24.16 6.06
N LEU A 445 -10.65 23.96 7.37
CA LEU A 445 -11.91 23.91 8.12
C LEU A 445 -12.46 25.29 8.54
N LEU A 446 -11.60 26.31 8.64
CA LEU A 446 -11.92 27.69 9.02
C LEU A 446 -11.96 28.60 7.80
#